data_AF-M4NCK4-F1
#
_entry.id   AF-M4NCK4-F1
#
_cell.length_a   1.000
_cell.length_b   1.000
_cell.length_c   1.000
_cell.angle_alpha   90.00
_cell.angle_beta   90.00
_cell.angle_gamma   90.00
#
_symmetry.space_group_name_H-M   'P 1'
#
loop_
_entity.id
_entity.type
_entity.pdbx_description
1 polymer ?
#
loop_
_entity_poly.entity_id
_entity_poly.type
_entity_poly.pdbx_seq_one_letter_code
_entity_poly.pdbx_strand_id
1 'polypeptide(L)'
;MAALAQDTRAAYLQMFDRDGDGRVSEAEYLAYMGRGFQAMDRNGDGILETDELPGGRGPPITLMEYQDNLRRQFHQLDRKRDGFLDARELTAPPR
;
A
#
# COMPACT_ATOMS: atom_id res chain seq x y z
N MET A 1 8.58 -28.52 -4.85
CA MET A 1 9.33 -27.24 -4.91
C MET A 1 8.38 -26.10 -4.54
N ALA A 2 8.39 -25.63 -3.29
CA ALA A 2 7.48 -24.58 -2.80
C ALA A 2 8.19 -23.51 -1.93
N ALA A 3 9.53 -23.55 -1.87
CA ALA A 3 10.31 -22.69 -0.98
C ALA A 3 10.45 -21.24 -1.48
N LEU A 4 10.42 -21.01 -2.80
CA LEU A 4 10.68 -19.67 -3.38
C LEU A 4 9.54 -18.66 -3.18
N ALA A 5 8.31 -19.11 -2.89
CA ALA A 5 7.16 -18.22 -2.68
C ALA A 5 7.00 -17.74 -1.22
N GLN A 6 7.68 -18.38 -0.28
CA GLN A 6 7.65 -18.01 1.14
C GLN A 6 8.64 -16.86 1.41
N ASP A 7 9.85 -16.93 0.83
CA ASP A 7 10.87 -15.89 0.98
C ASP A 7 10.43 -14.54 0.40
N THR A 8 9.78 -14.54 -0.77
CA THR A 8 9.29 -13.29 -1.37
C THR A 8 8.18 -12.67 -0.53
N ARG A 9 7.26 -13.48 -0.01
CA ARG A 9 6.17 -13.05 0.87
C ARG A 9 6.68 -12.40 2.15
N ALA A 10 7.63 -13.05 2.83
CA ALA A 10 8.24 -12.52 4.04
C ALA A 10 9.02 -11.23 3.75
N ALA A 11 9.77 -11.17 2.65
CA ALA A 11 10.50 -9.98 2.24
C ALA A 11 9.58 -8.80 1.91
N TYR A 12 8.46 -9.06 1.22
CA TYR A 12 7.43 -8.04 1.00
C TYR A 12 6.86 -7.58 2.34
N LEU A 13 6.47 -8.51 3.21
CA LEU A 13 5.90 -8.16 4.50
C LEU A 13 6.85 -7.29 5.32
N GLN A 14 8.13 -7.66 5.40
CA GLN A 14 9.18 -6.88 6.07
C GLN A 14 9.40 -5.46 5.49
N MET A 15 9.01 -5.18 4.25
CA MET A 15 9.07 -3.81 3.72
C MET A 15 7.98 -2.91 4.31
N PHE A 16 6.83 -3.48 4.67
CA PHE A 16 5.67 -2.76 5.19
C PHE A 16 5.57 -2.83 6.72
N ASP A 17 5.87 -4.00 7.28
CA ASP A 17 5.88 -4.34 8.71
C ASP A 17 6.99 -3.56 9.41
N ARG A 18 6.57 -2.48 10.08
CA ARG A 18 7.45 -1.51 10.71
C ARG A 18 7.75 -1.90 12.15
N ASP A 19 6.80 -2.54 12.81
CA ASP A 19 6.88 -2.94 14.21
C ASP A 19 7.40 -4.38 14.42
N GLY A 20 7.47 -5.17 13.34
CA GLY A 20 8.03 -6.52 13.32
C GLY A 20 7.06 -7.58 13.84
N ASP A 21 5.75 -7.32 13.83
CA ASP A 21 4.74 -8.25 14.34
C ASP A 21 4.38 -9.38 13.34
N GLY A 22 4.94 -9.33 12.13
CA GLY A 22 4.71 -10.30 11.08
C GLY A 22 3.41 -10.08 10.30
N ARG A 23 2.79 -8.90 10.42
CA ARG A 23 1.58 -8.45 9.72
C ARG A 23 1.74 -6.98 9.32
N VAL A 24 0.74 -6.45 8.63
CA VAL A 24 0.70 -5.03 8.25
C VAL A 24 -0.63 -4.46 8.67
N SER A 25 -0.60 -3.52 9.61
CA SER A 25 -1.77 -2.76 10.02
C SER A 25 -2.17 -1.71 8.97
N GLU A 26 -3.41 -1.22 9.06
CA GLU A 26 -3.88 -0.12 8.18
C GLU A 26 -2.93 1.10 8.26
N ALA A 27 -2.46 1.43 9.46
CA ALA A 27 -1.56 2.55 9.68
C ALA A 27 -0.20 2.35 8.97
N GLU A 28 0.35 1.14 9.01
CA GLU A 28 1.61 0.82 8.32
C GLU A 28 1.44 0.80 6.81
N TYR A 29 0.32 0.25 6.32
CA TYR A 29 -0.01 0.28 4.90
C TYR A 29 -0.13 1.72 4.39
N LEU A 30 -0.87 2.57 5.11
CA LEU A 30 -1.02 4.00 4.80
C LEU A 30 0.31 4.74 4.89
N ALA A 31 1.14 4.46 5.89
CA ALA A 31 2.43 5.11 6.06
C ALA A 31 3.42 4.73 4.96
N TYR A 32 3.46 3.46 4.55
CA TYR A 32 4.31 3.02 3.46
C TYR A 32 3.87 3.61 2.13
N MET A 33 2.58 3.50 1.79
CA MET A 33 2.04 4.01 0.53
C MET A 33 2.05 5.55 0.49
N GLY A 34 1.82 6.20 1.63
CA GLY A 34 1.94 7.64 1.79
C GLY A 34 3.34 8.18 1.48
N ARG A 35 4.42 7.40 1.73
CA ARG A 35 5.77 7.77 1.29
C ARG A 35 5.88 7.80 -0.24
N GLY A 36 5.21 6.87 -0.93
CA GLY A 36 5.14 6.87 -2.39
C GLY A 36 4.41 8.10 -2.92
N PHE A 37 3.30 8.47 -2.27
CA PHE A 37 2.59 9.72 -2.56
C PHE A 37 3.49 10.94 -2.36
N GLN A 38 4.13 11.07 -1.20
CA GLN A 38 5.05 12.17 -0.90
C GLN A 38 6.27 12.23 -1.84
N ALA A 39 6.68 11.10 -2.42
CA ALA A 39 7.74 11.08 -3.42
C ALA A 39 7.27 11.54 -4.81
N MET A 40 5.98 11.43 -5.10
CA MET A 40 5.36 11.92 -6.34
C MET A 40 4.91 13.38 -6.21
N ASP A 41 4.41 13.76 -5.05
CA ASP A 41 3.99 15.10 -4.65
C ASP A 41 5.23 15.97 -4.42
N ARG A 42 5.69 16.61 -5.51
CA ARG A 42 6.92 17.40 -5.51
C ARG A 42 6.69 18.79 -4.93
N ASN A 43 5.48 19.31 -5.10
CA ASN A 43 5.12 20.64 -4.61
C ASN A 43 4.74 20.61 -3.10
N GLY A 44 4.43 19.42 -2.54
CA GLY A 44 4.09 19.21 -1.14
C GLY A 44 2.71 19.73 -0.76
N ASP A 45 1.80 19.88 -1.72
CA ASP A 45 0.47 20.44 -1.51
C ASP A 45 -0.57 19.39 -1.08
N GLY A 46 -0.18 18.11 -1.06
CA GLY A 46 -1.06 17.01 -0.72
C GLY A 46 -2.02 16.64 -1.86
N ILE A 47 -1.71 16.97 -3.11
CA ILE A 47 -2.51 16.67 -4.30
C ILE A 47 -1.55 16.27 -5.42
N LEU A 48 -1.67 15.05 -5.94
CA LEU A 48 -0.96 14.66 -7.14
C LEU A 48 -1.66 15.26 -8.35
N GLU A 49 -1.10 16.35 -8.87
CA GLU A 49 -1.57 16.94 -10.12
C GLU A 49 -1.21 16.06 -11.32
N THR A 50 -1.83 16.35 -12.47
CA THR A 50 -1.63 15.56 -13.70
C THR A 50 -0.15 15.44 -14.07
N ASP A 51 0.62 16.52 -13.87
CA ASP A 51 2.05 16.60 -14.16
C ASP A 51 2.93 15.80 -13.17
N GLU A 52 2.42 15.51 -11.97
CA GLU A 52 3.10 14.74 -10.93
C GLU A 52 2.80 13.25 -11.02
N LEU A 53 1.72 12.87 -11.70
CA LEU A 53 1.36 11.47 -11.92
C LEU A 53 2.35 10.79 -12.89
N PRO A 54 2.68 9.51 -12.64
CA PRO A 54 3.52 8.73 -13.53
C PRO A 54 2.84 8.58 -14.90
N GLY A 55 3.38 9.28 -15.90
CA GLY A 55 2.85 9.29 -17.26
C GLY A 55 2.12 10.58 -17.66
N GLY A 56 2.00 11.57 -16.76
CA GLY A 56 1.48 12.90 -17.08
C GLY A 56 0.00 12.89 -17.50
N ARG A 57 -0.76 11.86 -17.11
CA ARG A 57 -2.14 11.62 -17.57
C ARG A 57 -2.98 11.00 -16.46
N GLY A 58 -4.06 11.67 -16.10
CA GLY A 58 -5.02 11.19 -15.11
C GLY A 58 -5.74 12.35 -14.41
N PRO A 59 -6.85 12.10 -13.71
CA PRO A 59 -7.43 13.09 -12.81
C PRO A 59 -6.47 13.35 -11.63
N PRO A 60 -6.42 14.57 -11.09
CA PRO A 60 -5.65 14.85 -9.89
C PRO A 60 -6.16 14.00 -8.73
N ILE A 61 -5.25 13.46 -7.93
CA ILE A 61 -5.58 12.61 -6.80
C ILE A 61 -5.16 13.32 -5.53
N THR A 62 -6.13 13.70 -4.70
CA THR A 62 -5.84 14.30 -3.40
C THR A 62 -5.29 13.26 -2.42
N LEU A 63 -4.48 13.69 -1.45
CA LEU A 63 -3.97 12.83 -0.38
C LEU A 63 -5.12 12.15 0.38
N MET A 64 -6.22 12.87 0.58
CA MET A 64 -7.41 12.32 1.24
C MET A 64 -8.05 11.19 0.41
N GLU A 65 -8.27 11.42 -0.89
CA GLU A 65 -8.77 10.35 -1.78
C GLU A 65 -7.78 9.20 -1.90
N TYR A 66 -6.48 9.48 -1.91
CA TYR A 66 -5.44 8.47 -1.92
C TYR A 66 -5.54 7.60 -0.67
N GLN A 67 -5.61 8.20 0.52
CA GLN A 67 -5.80 7.48 1.79
C GLN A 67 -7.09 6.67 1.80
N ASP A 68 -8.20 7.22 1.32
CA ASP A 68 -9.47 6.50 1.24
C ASP A 68 -9.41 5.32 0.25
N ASN A 69 -8.75 5.50 -0.89
CA ASN A 69 -8.49 4.43 -1.84
C ASN A 69 -7.62 3.33 -1.23
N LEU A 70 -6.57 3.69 -0.50
CA LEU A 70 -5.70 2.76 0.19
C LEU A 70 -6.46 1.97 1.26
N ARG A 71 -7.30 2.63 2.06
CA ARG A 71 -8.17 1.95 3.03
C ARG A 71 -9.11 0.96 2.35
N ARG A 72 -9.73 1.36 1.24
CA ARG A 72 -10.58 0.45 0.45
C ARG A 72 -9.79 -0.75 -0.05
N GLN A 73 -8.60 -0.54 -0.59
CA GLN A 73 -7.72 -1.64 -1.03
C GLN A 73 -7.29 -2.54 0.13
N PHE A 74 -6.94 -1.95 1.26
CA PHE A 74 -6.58 -2.68 2.47
C PHE A 74 -7.72 -3.62 2.88
N HIS A 75 -8.95 -3.13 2.97
CA HIS A 75 -10.11 -3.96 3.28
C HIS A 75 -10.44 -4.99 2.20
N GLN A 76 -10.08 -4.76 0.94
CA GLN A 76 -10.23 -5.77 -0.13
C GLN A 76 -9.20 -6.90 0.00
N LEU A 77 -8.01 -6.59 0.50
CA LEU A 77 -6.94 -7.57 0.74
C LEU A 77 -7.14 -8.32 2.05
N ASP A 78 -7.70 -7.66 3.09
CA ASP A 78 -8.02 -8.25 4.40
C ASP A 78 -9.22 -9.19 4.29
N ARG A 79 -8.94 -10.42 3.87
CA ARG A 79 -9.96 -11.45 3.63
C ARG A 79 -10.46 -12.03 4.93
N LYS A 80 -9.59 -12.15 5.92
CA LYS A 80 -9.95 -12.64 7.26
C LYS A 80 -10.70 -11.59 8.07
N ARG A 81 -10.68 -10.32 7.66
CA ARG A 81 -11.33 -9.18 8.32
C ARG A 81 -10.87 -9.02 9.77
N ASP A 82 -9.59 -9.24 10.00
CA ASP A 82 -8.99 -9.10 11.33
C ASP A 82 -8.33 -7.72 11.52
N GLY A 83 -8.35 -6.86 10.50
CA GLY A 83 -7.75 -5.53 10.53
C GLY A 83 -6.25 -5.52 10.22
N PHE A 84 -5.68 -6.63 9.74
CA PHE A 84 -4.26 -6.75 9.41
C PHE A 84 -4.02 -7.56 8.14
N LEU A 85 -3.14 -7.11 7.27
CA LEU A 85 -2.72 -7.87 6.10
C LEU A 85 -1.55 -8.79 6.45
N ASP A 86 -1.74 -10.09 6.23
CA ASP A 86 -0.64 -11.05 6.29
C ASP A 86 0.08 -11.20 4.93
N ALA A 87 1.17 -11.97 4.92
CA ALA A 87 2.02 -12.13 3.73
C ALA A 87 1.26 -12.79 2.56
N ARG A 88 0.26 -13.60 2.88
CA ARG A 88 -0.57 -14.27 1.87
C ARG A 88 -1.57 -13.30 1.28
N GLU A 89 -2.14 -12.42 2.09
CA GLU A 89 -3.10 -11.39 1.66
C GLU A 89 -2.43 -10.30 0.82
N LEU A 90 -1.23 -9.85 1.21
CA LEU A 90 -0.46 -8.86 0.44
C LEU A 90 -0.10 -9.33 -0.98
N THR A 91 0.07 -10.64 -1.16
CA THR A 91 0.44 -11.25 -2.44
C THR A 91 -0.75 -11.94 -3.12
N ALA A 92 -1.95 -11.84 -2.55
CA ALA A 92 -3.14 -12.37 -3.18
C ALA A 92 -3.56 -11.41 -4.31
N PRO A 93 -3.82 -11.93 -5.52
CA PRO A 93 -4.39 -11.09 -6.57
C PRO A 93 -5.78 -10.60 -6.14
N PRO A 94 -6.11 -9.32 -6.40
CA PRO A 94 -7.48 -8.84 -6.27
C PRO A 94 -8.38 -9.68 -7.19
N ARG A 95 -9.53 -10.12 -6.69
CA ARG A 95 -10.52 -10.91 -7.44
C ARG A 95 -11.69 -10.04 -7.87
#